data_AF-A0A7J8BN94-F1
#
_entry.id   AF-A0A7J8BN94-F1
#
_cell.length_a   1.000
_cell.length_b   1.000
_cell.length_c   1.000
_cell.angle_alpha   90.00
_cell.angle_beta   90.00
_cell.angle_gamma   90.00
#
_symmetry.space_group_name_H-M   'P 1'
#
loop_
_entity.id
_entity.type
_entity.pdbx_description
1 polymer ?
#
loop_
_entity_poly.entity_id
_entity_poly.type
_entity_poly.pdbx_seq_one_letter_code
_entity_poly.pdbx_strand_id
1 'polypeptide(L)' 'MELFSQPFVQAVRQTLATPGTVVLGTIPVPKGKPLALVEEIRTRADVRVFSVTKDNRNHLLPDIVTCVQSGRK' A
#
# COMPACT_ATOMS: atom_id res chain seq x y z
N MET A 1 13.04 -6.28 -11.78
CA MET A 1 12.36 -5.41 -10.80
C MET A 1 11.20 -6.20 -10.20
N GLU A 2 10.98 -6.10 -8.88
CA GLU A 2 10.05 -6.97 -8.13
C GLU A 2 8.62 -6.98 -8.66
N LEU A 3 8.12 -5.85 -9.16
CA LEU A 3 6.76 -5.73 -9.72
C LEU A 3 6.51 -6.52 -11.02
N PHE A 4 7.56 -7.05 -11.65
CA PHE A 4 7.46 -7.98 -12.79
C PHE A 4 7.70 -9.44 -12.39
N SER A 5 8.02 -9.69 -11.12
CA SER A 5 8.23 -11.02 -10.57
C SER A 5 6.91 -11.66 -10.18
N GLN A 6 6.52 -12.75 -10.84
CA GLN A 6 5.29 -13.48 -10.51
C GLN A 6 5.27 -13.98 -9.06
N PRO A 7 6.37 -14.57 -8.51
CA PRO A 7 6.41 -14.93 -7.08
C PRO A 7 6.13 -13.76 -6.15
N PHE A 8 6.67 -12.57 -6.45
CA PHE A 8 6.43 -11.37 -5.66
C PHE A 8 4.97 -10.93 -5.73
N VAL A 9 4.40 -10.88 -6.94
CA VAL A 9 2.98 -10.52 -7.16
C VAL A 9 2.06 -11.47 -6.38
N GLN A 10 2.33 -12.78 -6.43
CA GLN A 10 1.57 -13.78 -5.70
C GLN A 10 1.69 -13.61 -4.19
N ALA A 11 2.91 -13.43 -3.67
CA ALA A 11 3.15 -13.22 -2.24
C ALA A 11 2.43 -11.96 -1.71
N VAL A 12 2.46 -10.86 -2.47
CA VAL A 12 1.75 -9.62 -2.11
C VAL A 12 0.24 -9.85 -2.06
N ARG A 13 -0.33 -10.51 -3.08
CA ARG A 13 -1.77 -10.83 -3.10
C ARG A 13 -2.20 -11.72 -1.94
N GLN A 14 -1.42 -12.76 -1.64
CA GLN A 14 -1.69 -13.65 -0.51
C GLN A 14 -1.60 -12.91 0.82
N THR A 15 -0.59 -12.06 1.00
CA THR A 15 -0.42 -11.25 2.22
C THR A 15 -1.61 -10.31 2.42
N LEU A 16 -2.06 -9.63 1.37
CA LEU A 16 -3.23 -8.74 1.40
C LEU A 16 -4.57 -9.48 1.53
N ALA A 17 -4.62 -10.78 1.22
CA ALA A 17 -5.81 -11.61 1.41
C ALA A 17 -5.85 -12.29 2.80
N THR A 18 -4.75 -12.22 3.58
CA THR A 18 -4.65 -12.89 4.87
C THR A 18 -5.39 -12.09 5.94
N PRO A 19 -6.48 -12.61 6.54
CA PRO A 19 -7.21 -11.92 7.59
C PRO A 19 -6.31 -11.60 8.79
N GLY A 20 -6.52 -10.44 9.40
CA GLY A 20 -5.72 -9.99 10.57
C GLY A 20 -4.29 -9.53 10.23
N THR A 21 -3.87 -9.58 8.97
CA THR A 21 -2.57 -9.05 8.55
C THR A 21 -2.72 -7.59 8.13
N VAL A 22 -1.95 -6.71 8.77
CA VAL A 22 -1.85 -5.29 8.37
C VAL A 22 -0.57 -5.09 7.57
N VAL A 23 -0.70 -4.68 6.32
CA VAL A 23 0.43 -4.39 5.43
C VAL A 23 0.66 -2.88 5.39
N LEU A 24 1.89 -2.47 5.69
CA LEU A 24 2.35 -1.10 5.50
C LEU A 24 3.45 -1.10 4.43
N GLY A 25 3.29 -0.28 3.40
CA GLY A 25 4.25 -0.18 2.32
C GLY A 25 4.08 1.08 1.49
N THR A 26 5.03 1.32 0.60
CA THR A 26 5.01 2.44 -0.34
C THR A 26 4.77 1.94 -1.76
N ILE A 27 3.89 2.61 -2.48
CA ILE A 27 3.65 2.37 -3.91
C ILE A 27 4.06 3.59 -4.74
N PRO A 28 4.52 3.41 -5.98
CA PRO A 28 4.84 4.54 -6.84
C PRO A 28 3.58 5.36 -7.18
N VAL A 29 3.79 6.66 -7.36
CA VAL A 29 2.78 7.56 -7.92
C VAL A 29 2.55 7.17 -9.39
N PRO A 30 1.30 7.16 -9.90
CA PRO A 30 1.02 6.83 -11.29
C PRO A 30 1.79 7.78 -12.21
N LYS A 31 2.68 7.23 -13.04
CA LYS A 31 3.39 8.00 -14.06
C LYS A 31 3.63 7.10 -15.27
N GLY A 32 3.09 7.48 -16.42
CA GLY A 32 3.21 6.70 -17.65
C GLY A 32 2.38 5.42 -17.61
N LYS A 33 2.99 4.28 -18.00
CA LYS A 33 2.28 3.00 -18.09
C LYS A 33 1.90 2.50 -16.68
N PRO A 34 0.61 2.18 -16.44
CA PRO A 34 0.17 1.69 -15.14
C PRO A 34 0.82 0.35 -14.82
N LEU A 35 1.31 0.22 -13.58
CA LEU A 35 1.82 -1.03 -13.04
C LEU A 35 0.64 -1.79 -12.45
N ALA A 36 0.26 -2.92 -13.08
CA ALA A 36 -0.97 -3.62 -12.77
C ALA A 36 -1.16 -3.93 -11.27
N LEU A 37 -0.12 -4.44 -10.60
CA LEU A 37 -0.16 -4.71 -9.16
C LEU A 37 -0.36 -3.44 -8.32
N VAL A 38 0.23 -2.31 -8.73
CA VAL A 38 0.11 -1.04 -7.99
C VAL A 38 -1.32 -0.51 -8.08
N GLU A 39 -1.94 -0.58 -9.26
CA GLU A 39 -3.33 -0.15 -9.46
C GLU A 39 -4.33 -1.09 -8.77
N GLU A 40 -4.05 -2.39 -8.75
CA GLU A 40 -4.78 -3.37 -7.95
C GLU A 40 -4.76 -2.99 -6.46
N ILE A 41 -3.57 -2.71 -5.88
CA ILE A 41 -3.44 -2.30 -4.48
C ILE A 41 -4.14 -0.97 -4.21
N ARG A 42 -3.99 0.01 -5.11
CA ARG A 42 -4.55 1.37 -4.95
C ARG A 42 -6.08 1.38 -4.91
N THR A 43 -6.73 0.52 -5.70
CA THR A 43 -8.19 0.53 -5.89
C THR A 43 -8.96 -0.38 -4.93
N ARG A 44 -8.24 -1.13 -4.09
CA ARG A 44 -8.83 -1.97 -3.04
C ARG A 44 -9.59 -1.14 -2.00
N ALA A 45 -10.78 -1.62 -1.63
CA ALA A 45 -11.65 -0.94 -0.66
C ALA A 45 -11.08 -0.93 0.77
N ASP A 46 -10.22 -1.88 1.12
CA ASP A 46 -9.57 -2.03 2.41
C ASP A 46 -8.19 -1.36 2.49
N VAL A 47 -7.81 -0.59 1.46
CA VAL A 47 -6.52 0.11 1.40
C VAL A 47 -6.69 1.61 1.63
N ARG A 48 -5.89 2.15 2.55
CA ARG A 48 -5.76 3.59 2.77
C ARG A 48 -4.48 4.10 2.12
N VAL A 49 -4.61 5.01 1.15
CA VAL A 49 -3.47 5.64 0.47
C VAL A 49 -3.17 7.00 1.09
N PHE A 50 -1.93 7.21 1.51
CA PHE A 50 -1.42 8.51 1.96
C PHE A 50 -0.52 9.11 0.88
N SER A 51 -0.93 10.24 0.31
CA SER A 51 -0.10 10.98 -0.65
C SER A 51 0.95 11.81 0.08
N VAL A 52 2.22 11.45 -0.07
CA VAL A 52 3.35 12.17 0.54
C VAL A 52 3.75 13.34 -0.36
N THR A 53 3.81 14.53 0.21
CA THR A 53 4.29 15.77 -0.40
C THR A 53 5.47 16.32 0.41
N LYS A 54 6.16 17.35 -0.12
CA LYS A 54 7.26 18.00 0.61
C LYS A 54 6.79 18.60 1.94
N ASP A 55 5.57 19.12 1.97
CA ASP A 55 5.01 19.86 3.11
C ASP A 55 4.48 18.93 4.22
N ASN A 56 3.90 17.77 3.84
CA ASN A 56 3.27 16.86 4.82
C ASN A 56 4.18 15.73 5.31
N ARG A 57 5.36 15.49 4.69
CA ARG A 57 6.21 14.32 4.97
C ARG A 57 6.56 14.10 6.44
N ASN A 58 6.77 15.18 7.20
CA ASN A 58 7.16 15.12 8.61
C ASN A 58 5.95 14.99 9.55
N HIS A 59 4.74 15.24 9.04
CA HIS A 59 3.50 15.30 9.81
C HIS A 59 2.60 14.08 9.58
N LEU A 60 2.90 13.22 8.60
CA LEU A 60 2.08 12.05 8.26
C LEU A 60 2.21 10.87 9.22
N LEU A 61 3.30 10.81 10.00
CA LEU A 61 3.57 9.65 10.87
C LEU A 61 2.42 9.34 11.84
N PRO A 62 1.86 10.31 12.59
CA PRO A 62 0.75 10.06 13.49
C PRO A 62 -0.46 9.48 12.75
N ASP A 63 -0.83 10.03 11.60
CA ASP A 63 -1.99 9.58 10.82
C ASP A 63 -1.83 8.14 10.32
N ILE A 64 -0.63 7.79 9.85
CA ILE A 64 -0.29 6.43 9.41
C ILE A 64 -0.39 5.46 10.59
N VAL A 65 0.18 5.82 11.75
CA VAL A 65 0.15 4.98 12.96
C VAL A 65 -1.28 4.78 13.45
N THR A 66 -2.09 5.84 13.51
CA THR A 66 -3.50 5.75 13.89
C THR A 66 -4.28 4.84 12.93
N CYS A 67 -4.05 4.96 11.62
CA CYS A 67 -4.67 4.09 10.63
C CYS A 67 -4.30 2.61 10.86
N VAL A 68 -3.01 2.31 11.04
CA VAL A 68 -2.52 0.94 11.30
C VAL A 68 -3.10 0.36 12.58
N GLN A 69 -3.21 1.16 13.65
CA GLN A 69 -3.79 0.72 14.92
C GLN A 69 -5.30 0.46 14.82
N SER A 70 -6.03 1.26 14.03
CA SER A 70 -7.47 1.05 13.82
C SER A 70 -7.80 -0.24 13.09
N GLY A 71 -6.92 -0.69 12.18
CA GLY A 71 -7.07 -1.95 11.44
C GLY A 71 -6.69 -3.22 12.21
N ARG A 72 -6.21 -3.09 13.46
CA ARG A 72 -5.92 -4.25 14.34
C ARG A 72 -7.11 -4.66 15.23
N LYS A 73 -8.22 -3.94 15.17
CA LYS A 73 -9.46 -4.29 15.89
C LYS A 73 -10.24 -5.33 15.12
#